data_AF-A0A4D7JCM5-F1
#
_entry.id   AF-A0A4D7JCM5-F1
#
_cell.length_a   1.000
_cell.length_b   1.000
_cell.length_c   1.000
_cell.angle_alpha   90.00
_cell.angle_beta   90.00
_cell.angle_gamma   90.00
#
_symmetry.space_group_name_H-M   'P 1'
#
loop_
_entity.id
_entity.type
_entity.pdbx_description
1 polymer ?
#
loop_
_entity_poly.entity_id
_entity_poly.type
_entity_poly.pdbx_seq_one_letter_code
_entity_poly.pdbx_strand_id
1 'polypeptide(L)'
;MGEQLHIPESALEEREIREFKKPSDKLYALEEIYDIVYMIYLDGVVEDVELSLTIKFAEKLGFEKHVVGDLLKAIVTAPYDGIPKEEVRNELTTYLKQIMEE
;
A
#
# COMPACT_ATOMS: atom_id res chain seq x y z
N MET A 1 17.28 26.59 1.75
CA MET A 1 17.48 26.54 0.29
C MET A 1 16.88 25.23 -0.17
N GLY A 2 15.68 25.26 -0.74
CA GLY A 2 15.09 24.06 -1.34
C GLY A 2 15.63 23.95 -2.76
N GLU A 3 16.42 22.92 -3.05
CA GLU A 3 16.71 22.57 -4.44
C GLU A 3 15.41 22.03 -5.05
N GLN A 4 14.75 22.88 -5.83
CA GLN A 4 13.71 22.44 -6.74
C GLN A 4 14.41 21.47 -7.72
N LEU A 5 14.06 20.19 -7.68
CA LEU A 5 14.46 19.24 -8.71
C LEU A 5 13.93 19.78 -10.04
N HIS A 6 14.83 20.40 -10.83
CA HIS A 6 14.51 20.87 -12.17
C HIS A 6 14.44 19.63 -13.07
N ILE A 7 13.28 18.97 -13.05
CA ILE A 7 12.98 17.92 -14.02
C ILE A 7 12.79 18.65 -15.36
N PRO A 8 13.70 18.46 -16.33
CA PRO A 8 13.57 19.11 -17.63
C PRO A 8 12.26 18.64 -18.28
N GLU A 9 11.56 19.54 -18.98
CA GLU A 9 10.26 19.27 -19.60
C GLU A 9 10.34 18.08 -20.58
N SER A 10 11.51 17.89 -21.21
CA SER A 10 11.83 16.72 -22.05
C SER A 10 11.85 15.37 -21.33
N ALA A 11 12.04 15.34 -20.01
CA ALA A 11 11.92 14.13 -19.20
C ALA A 11 10.45 13.79 -18.85
N LEU A 12 9.52 14.73 -19.09
CA LEU A 12 8.08 14.48 -18.98
C LEU A 12 7.48 13.96 -20.29
N GLU A 13 8.11 14.26 -21.44
CA GLU A 13 7.62 13.88 -22.77
C GLU A 13 7.72 12.37 -23.07
N GLU A 14 8.58 11.62 -22.37
CA GLU A 14 8.68 10.16 -22.46
C GLU A 14 8.04 9.43 -21.28
N ARG A 15 7.00 10.00 -20.65
CA ARG A 15 6.12 9.19 -19.83
C ARG A 15 5.26 8.34 -20.76
N GLU A 16 5.82 7.24 -21.27
CA GLU A 16 5.01 6.10 -21.67
C GLU A 16 4.03 5.85 -20.52
N ILE A 17 2.75 6.14 -20.76
CA ILE A 17 1.68 5.73 -19.85
C ILE A 17 1.71 4.21 -19.93
N ARG A 18 2.53 3.58 -19.09
CA ARG A 18 2.64 2.13 -19.03
C ARG A 18 1.28 1.62 -18.68
N GLU A 19 0.76 0.74 -19.53
CA GLU A 19 -0.53 0.12 -19.29
C GLU A 19 -0.48 -0.63 -17.95
N PHE A 20 -1.47 -0.38 -17.10
CA PHE A 20 -1.58 -1.08 -15.82
C PHE A 20 -1.75 -2.57 -16.07
N LYS A 21 -0.78 -3.36 -15.62
CA LYS A 21 -0.85 -4.82 -15.64
C LYS A 21 -1.08 -5.32 -14.22
N LYS A 22 -2.29 -5.82 -13.99
CA LYS A 22 -2.61 -6.52 -12.75
C LYS A 22 -1.66 -7.72 -12.57
N PRO A 23 -1.03 -7.91 -11.39
CA PRO A 23 -0.28 -9.12 -11.10
C PRO A 23 -1.16 -10.36 -11.21
N SER A 24 -0.61 -11.45 -11.76
CA SER A 24 -1.33 -12.72 -11.90
C SER A 24 -1.55 -13.43 -10.56
N ASP A 25 -0.67 -13.17 -9.58
CA ASP A 25 -0.75 -13.73 -8.24
C ASP A 25 -1.51 -12.77 -7.31
N LYS A 26 -2.58 -13.28 -6.69
CA LYS A 26 -3.40 -12.52 -5.74
C LYS A 26 -2.63 -12.20 -4.46
N LEU A 27 -1.71 -13.06 -4.02
CA LEU A 27 -0.87 -12.79 -2.85
C LEU A 27 0.07 -11.63 -3.14
N TYR A 28 0.76 -11.67 -4.28
CA TYR A 28 1.62 -10.58 -4.71
C TYR A 28 0.86 -9.26 -4.86
N ALA A 29 -0.34 -9.28 -5.45
CA ALA A 29 -1.18 -8.09 -5.56
C ALA A 29 -1.59 -7.52 -4.18
N LEU A 30 -1.78 -8.37 -3.18
CA LEU A 30 -2.09 -7.97 -1.81
C LEU A 30 -0.88 -7.40 -1.08
N GLU A 31 0.31 -7.98 -1.29
CA GLU A 31 1.58 -7.44 -0.79
C GLU A 31 1.86 -6.03 -1.32
N GLU A 32 1.57 -5.76 -2.59
CA GLU A 32 1.69 -4.41 -3.17
C GLU A 32 0.75 -3.40 -2.50
N ILE A 33 -0.49 -3.80 -2.18
CA ILE A 33 -1.42 -2.94 -1.42
C ILE A 33 -0.87 -2.69 -0.01
N TYR A 34 -0.37 -3.74 0.64
CA TYR A 34 0.24 -3.64 1.96
C TYR A 34 1.41 -2.65 1.98
N ASP A 35 2.33 -2.73 1.03
CA ASP A 35 3.49 -1.83 0.98
C ASP A 35 3.05 -0.36 0.84
N ILE A 36 1.99 -0.07 0.07
CA ILE A 36 1.42 1.29 -0.03
C ILE A 36 0.82 1.73 1.32
N VAL A 37 0.02 0.90 1.97
CA VAL A 37 -0.59 1.24 3.28
C VAL A 37 0.48 1.43 4.36
N TYR A 38 1.52 0.60 4.33
CA TYR A 38 2.64 0.71 5.24
C TYR A 38 3.44 2.00 5.02
N MET A 39 3.64 2.41 3.76
CA MET A 39 4.24 3.72 3.45
C MET A 39 3.41 4.88 4.01
N ILE A 40 2.09 4.87 3.80
CA ILE A 40 1.17 5.88 4.35
C ILE A 40 1.28 5.93 5.88
N TYR A 41 1.37 4.77 6.53
CA TYR A 41 1.56 4.70 7.98
C TYR A 41 2.90 5.29 8.44
N LEU A 42 3.98 5.09 7.68
CA LEU A 42 5.31 5.60 8.02
C LEU A 42 5.41 7.14 7.97
N ASP A 43 4.59 7.78 7.14
CA ASP A 43 4.53 9.25 7.04
C ASP A 43 4.02 9.90 8.33
N GLY A 44 3.36 9.13 9.22
CA GLY A 44 2.95 9.55 10.56
C GLY A 44 1.67 10.39 10.59
N VAL A 45 1.17 10.81 9.42
CA VAL A 45 -0.14 11.44 9.23
C VAL A 45 -0.79 10.74 8.05
N VAL A 46 -1.98 10.18 8.28
CA VAL A 46 -2.75 9.50 7.23
C VAL A 46 -3.79 10.46 6.69
N GLU A 47 -3.74 10.76 5.39
CA GLU A 47 -4.71 11.63 4.73
C GLU A 47 -5.80 10.84 3.98
N ASP A 48 -7.02 11.36 3.98
CA ASP A 48 -8.16 10.74 3.31
C ASP A 48 -7.92 10.50 1.80
N VAL A 49 -7.13 11.37 1.16
CA VAL A 49 -6.80 11.26 -0.26
C VAL A 49 -5.92 10.04 -0.55
N GLU A 50 -4.99 9.71 0.36
CA GLU A 50 -4.06 8.59 0.22
C GLU A 50 -4.80 7.26 0.38
N LEU A 51 -5.67 7.17 1.39
CA LEU A 51 -6.54 6.02 1.59
C LEU A 51 -7.50 5.84 0.42
N SER A 52 -8.11 6.93 -0.07
CA SER A 52 -9.01 6.89 -1.21
C SER A 52 -8.32 6.42 -2.49
N LEU A 53 -7.08 6.83 -2.72
CA LEU A 53 -6.28 6.37 -3.86
C LEU A 53 -5.91 4.89 -3.73
N THR A 54 -5.51 4.47 -2.53
CA THR A 54 -5.13 3.08 -2.24
C THR A 54 -6.32 2.13 -2.36
N ILE A 55 -7.52 2.55 -1.93
CA ILE A 55 -8.77 1.80 -2.13
C ILE A 55 -9.05 1.60 -3.63
N LYS A 56 -8.96 2.66 -4.43
CA LYS A 56 -9.15 2.55 -5.90
C LYS A 56 -8.13 1.63 -6.54
N PHE A 57 -6.89 1.60 -6.03
CA PHE A 57 -5.85 0.68 -6.48
C PHE A 57 -6.19 -0.77 -6.13
N ALA A 58 -6.61 -1.02 -4.89
CA ALA A 58 -7.07 -2.33 -4.43
C ALA A 58 -8.26 -2.86 -5.25
N GLU A 59 -9.25 -2.00 -5.55
CA GLU A 59 -10.38 -2.35 -6.41
C GLU A 59 -9.95 -2.74 -7.83
N LYS A 60 -8.98 -2.01 -8.42
CA LYS A 60 -8.41 -2.37 -9.74
C LYS A 60 -7.66 -3.70 -9.72
N LEU A 61 -7.10 -4.08 -8.57
CA LEU A 61 -6.49 -5.37 -8.33
C LEU A 61 -7.53 -6.47 -8.00
N GLY A 62 -8.81 -6.12 -7.87
CA GLY A 62 -9.91 -7.05 -7.62
C GLY A 62 -10.10 -7.42 -6.14
N PHE A 63 -9.70 -6.53 -5.23
CA PHE A 63 -9.97 -6.64 -3.80
C PHE A 63 -11.17 -5.79 -3.39
N GLU A 64 -11.79 -6.17 -2.29
CA GLU A 64 -12.86 -5.41 -1.66
C GLU A 64 -12.35 -4.10 -1.04
N LYS A 65 -13.21 -3.08 -0.97
CA LYS A 65 -12.84 -1.75 -0.45
C LYS A 65 -12.33 -1.77 0.99
N HIS A 66 -12.83 -2.71 1.81
CA HIS A 66 -12.49 -2.79 3.23
C HIS A 66 -11.06 -3.28 3.47
N VAL A 67 -10.43 -3.98 2.50
CA VAL A 67 -9.08 -4.56 2.64
C VAL A 67 -8.05 -3.50 3.07
N VAL A 68 -8.11 -2.30 2.50
CA VAL A 68 -7.19 -1.20 2.86
C VAL A 68 -7.38 -0.76 4.31
N GLY A 69 -8.63 -0.67 4.77
CA GLY A 69 -8.95 -0.31 6.14
C GLY A 69 -8.53 -1.38 7.14
N ASP A 70 -8.73 -2.65 6.79
CA ASP A 70 -8.32 -3.80 7.61
C ASP A 70 -6.80 -3.85 7.74
N LEU A 71 -6.07 -3.61 6.64
CA LEU A 71 -4.61 -3.51 6.64
C LEU A 71 -4.12 -2.36 7.52
N LEU A 72 -4.68 -1.17 7.36
CA LEU A 72 -4.31 -0.01 8.15
C LEU A 72 -4.55 -0.28 9.64
N LYS A 73 -5.72 -0.84 9.98
CA LYS A 73 -6.06 -1.20 11.35
C LYS A 73 -5.03 -2.17 11.93
N ALA A 74 -4.70 -3.24 11.22
CA ALA A 74 -3.74 -4.23 11.67
C ALA A 74 -2.33 -3.65 11.87
N ILE A 75 -1.88 -2.78 10.96
CA ILE A 75 -0.59 -2.07 11.09
C ILE A 75 -0.56 -1.16 12.32
N VAL A 76 -1.65 -0.42 12.56
CA VAL A 76 -1.76 0.53 13.67
C VAL A 76 -1.88 -0.18 15.01
N THR A 77 -2.54 -1.34 15.09
CA THR A 77 -2.70 -2.09 16.34
C THR A 77 -1.48 -2.90 16.74
N ALA A 78 -0.69 -3.39 15.77
CA ALA A 78 0.45 -4.28 16.05
C ALA A 78 1.43 -3.79 17.14
N PRO A 79 1.83 -2.50 17.21
CA PRO A 79 2.67 -2.00 18.30
C PRO A 79 2.02 -2.07 19.69
N TYR A 80 0.69 -1.95 19.77
CA TYR A 80 -0.05 -2.04 21.02
C TYR A 80 -0.20 -3.49 21.49
N ASP A 81 -0.18 -4.44 20.56
CA ASP A 81 -0.22 -5.87 20.82
C ASP A 81 1.16 -6.42 21.26
N GLY A 82 2.17 -5.55 21.39
CA GLY A 82 3.52 -5.90 21.81
C GLY A 82 4.38 -6.49 20.69
N ILE A 83 3.93 -6.39 19.44
CA ILE A 83 4.66 -6.89 18.28
C ILE A 83 5.78 -5.89 17.95
N PRO A 84 7.06 -6.31 17.95
CA PRO A 84 8.17 -5.46 17.54
C PRO A 84 7.94 -4.95 16.12
N LYS A 85 8.30 -3.68 15.85
CA LYS A 85 8.19 -3.09 14.49
C LYS A 85 8.79 -3.95 13.38
N GLU A 86 9.86 -4.70 13.70
CA GLU A 86 10.54 -5.59 12.75
C GLU A 86 9.73 -6.86 12.44
N GLU A 87 8.80 -7.25 13.31
CA GLU A 87 7.95 -8.43 13.15
C GLU A 87 6.57 -8.11 12.55
N VAL A 88 6.17 -6.84 12.52
CA VAL A 88 4.90 -6.36 11.95
C VAL A 88 4.69 -6.91 10.53
N ARG A 89 5.75 -6.96 9.71
CA ARG A 89 5.65 -7.51 8.35
C ARG A 89 5.32 -9.00 8.35
N ASN A 90 5.94 -9.80 9.22
CA ASN A 90 5.77 -11.26 9.25
C ASN A 90 4.39 -11.68 9.80
N GLU A 91 3.95 -11.01 10.87
CA GLU A 91 2.61 -11.16 11.43
C GLU A 91 1.54 -10.75 10.41
N LEU A 92 1.76 -9.63 9.70
CA LEU A 92 0.84 -9.19 8.67
C LEU A 92 0.84 -10.12 7.46
N THR A 93 1.98 -10.67 7.00
CA THR A 93 1.97 -11.71 5.96
C THR A 93 1.15 -12.94 6.39
N THR A 94 1.15 -13.28 7.67
CA THR A 94 0.32 -14.37 8.21
C THR A 94 -1.16 -14.00 8.18
N TYR A 95 -1.50 -12.79 8.62
CA TYR A 95 -2.86 -12.25 8.56
C TYR A 95 -3.38 -12.11 7.12
N LEU A 96 -2.53 -11.67 6.17
CA LEU A 96 -2.85 -11.58 4.75
C LEU A 96 -3.25 -12.94 4.17
N LYS A 97 -2.55 -14.01 4.56
CA LYS A 97 -2.91 -15.37 4.16
C LYS A 97 -4.27 -15.79 4.72
N GLN A 98 -4.58 -15.42 5.96
CA GLN A 98 -5.88 -15.70 6.58
C GLN A 98 -7.02 -14.98 5.86
N ILE A 99 -6.87 -13.69 5.52
CA ILE A 99 -7.87 -12.93 4.74
C ILE A 99 -8.10 -13.55 3.36
N MET A 100 -7.07 -14.15 2.75
CA MET A 100 -7.19 -14.78 1.44
C MET A 100 -7.88 -16.15 1.47
N GLU A 101 -7.98 -16.79 2.64
CA GLU A 101 -8.60 -18.11 2.84
C GLU A 101 -10.09 -18.03 3.24
N GLU A 102 -10.60 -16.85 3.61
CA GLU A 102 -12.02 -16.55 3.87
C GLU A 102 -12.79 -16.15 2.60
#